data_AF-A0A392MU10-F1
#
_entry.id   AF-A0A392MU10-F1
#
_cell.length_a   1.000
_cell.length_b   1.000
_cell.length_c   1.000
_cell.angle_alpha   90.00
_cell.angle_beta   90.00
_cell.angle_gamma   90.00
#
_symmetry.space_group_name_H-M   'P 1'
#
loop_
_entity.id
_entity.type
_entity.pdbx_description
1 polymer ?
#
loop_
_entity_poly.entity_id
_entity_poly.type
_entity_poly.pdbx_seq_one_letter_code
_entity_poly.pdbx_strand_id
1 'polypeptide(L)'
;MTVEAERVGAFSWYMHDLWLVVLQVTLALLILYKNLGLASIAAFVTTIIVMLANVPLGSWLEKSQNNLMESKDTRMKATSEILRNMRILKLQGWEMKFLSQITMTTIVFWGAPTLISVVTFGTCMLIGIPLESGKILSALATFGILQEPIYNLPDVISMIAQTKVSLDRITSFLCLDDLQSNVVEKLPPGSSDTAIEVVDGNFSWDLSSPSPNLQNINLKVFHGMKVAVCGTVGSGKSTLLSCVLGEVPKISGVLKVCRTKAYVAQSPWIQSGKIEDNILFGEHMVREGYEKVLEACSLKKDLEILSFGDQTVIGEHGINLSGGQKQRIQIARALYQDA
;
A
#
# COMPACT_ATOMS: atom_id res chain seq x y z
N MET A 1 0.15 -0.39 0.16
CA MET A 1 0.38 -1.13 1.42
C MET A 1 -0.26 -0.46 2.62
N THR A 2 0.06 0.80 2.95
CA THR A 2 -0.47 1.49 4.15
C THR A 2 -2.01 1.48 4.26
N VAL A 3 -2.71 1.92 3.22
CA VAL A 3 -4.19 1.98 3.20
C VAL A 3 -4.82 0.58 3.33
N GLU A 4 -4.27 -0.40 2.62
CA GLU A 4 -4.81 -1.77 2.64
C GLU A 4 -4.59 -2.41 4.02
N ALA A 5 -3.41 -2.23 4.62
CA ALA A 5 -3.11 -2.71 5.96
C ALA A 5 -3.98 -2.03 7.05
N GLU A 6 -4.22 -0.72 6.92
CA GLU A 6 -5.08 0.03 7.83
C GLU A 6 -6.53 -0.47 7.76
N ARG A 7 -7.07 -0.73 6.56
CA ARG A 7 -8.43 -1.28 6.38
C ARG A 7 -8.57 -2.66 7.00
N VAL A 8 -7.60 -3.55 6.74
CA VAL A 8 -7.59 -4.89 7.34
C VAL A 8 -7.46 -4.81 8.87
N GLY A 9 -6.65 -3.88 9.39
CA GLY A 9 -6.55 -3.64 10.83
C GLY A 9 -7.84 -3.08 11.44
N ALA A 10 -8.48 -2.12 10.77
CA ALA A 10 -9.74 -1.51 11.20
C ALA A 10 -10.87 -2.53 11.23
N PHE A 11 -10.92 -3.47 10.28
CA PHE A 11 -11.90 -4.55 10.26
C PHE A 11 -11.94 -5.35 11.56
N SER A 12 -10.80 -5.54 12.23
CA SER A 12 -10.75 -6.25 13.53
C SER A 12 -11.64 -5.60 14.60
N TRP A 13 -11.84 -4.28 14.54
CA TRP A 13 -12.73 -3.57 15.46
C TRP A 13 -14.20 -3.73 15.06
N TYR A 14 -14.51 -3.49 13.77
CA TYR A 14 -15.88 -3.53 13.24
C TYR A 14 -16.48 -4.94 13.15
N MET A 15 -15.64 -5.99 13.12
CA MET A 15 -16.11 -7.38 13.07
C MET A 15 -17.01 -7.71 14.27
N HIS A 16 -16.73 -7.12 15.44
CA HIS A 16 -17.53 -7.37 16.62
C HIS A 16 -18.91 -6.70 16.58
N ASP A 17 -19.04 -5.60 15.86
CA ASP A 17 -20.30 -4.87 15.75
C ASP A 17 -21.39 -5.70 15.05
N LEU A 18 -21.02 -6.58 14.12
CA LEU A 18 -21.98 -7.43 13.40
C LEU A 18 -22.83 -8.30 14.34
N TRP A 19 -22.20 -9.01 15.27
CA TRP A 19 -22.93 -9.89 16.18
C TRP A 19 -23.52 -9.11 17.36
N LEU A 20 -22.88 -8.02 17.78
CA LEU A 20 -23.40 -7.13 18.81
C LEU A 20 -24.71 -6.46 18.37
N VAL A 21 -24.83 -6.02 17.11
CA VAL A 21 -26.06 -5.43 16.57
C VAL A 21 -27.23 -6.42 16.67
N VAL A 22 -27.03 -7.68 16.28
CA VAL A 22 -28.08 -8.71 16.36
C VAL A 22 -28.50 -8.96 17.81
N LEU A 23 -27.52 -9.08 18.72
CA LEU A 23 -27.78 -9.26 20.15
C LEU A 23 -28.55 -8.08 20.75
N GLN A 24 -28.10 -6.85 20.49
CA GLN A 24 -28.65 -5.61 21.04
C GLN A 24 -30.07 -5.36 20.53
N VAL A 25 -30.33 -5.56 19.24
CA VAL A 25 -31.68 -5.46 18.67
C VAL A 25 -32.62 -6.51 19.29
N THR A 26 -32.15 -7.75 19.45
CA THR A 26 -32.96 -8.82 20.05
C THR A 26 -33.34 -8.51 21.51
N LEU A 27 -32.37 -8.07 22.33
CA LEU A 27 -32.62 -7.70 23.72
C LEU A 27 -33.54 -6.49 23.85
N ALA A 28 -33.33 -5.46 23.03
CA ALA A 28 -34.18 -4.26 23.02
C ALA A 28 -35.63 -4.60 22.65
N LEU A 29 -35.84 -5.50 21.69
CA LEU A 29 -37.18 -5.96 21.32
C LEU A 29 -37.86 -6.77 22.43
N LEU A 30 -37.11 -7.61 23.15
CA LEU A 30 -37.65 -8.33 24.31
C LEU A 30 -38.10 -7.35 25.41
N ILE A 31 -37.32 -6.28 25.66
CA ILE A 31 -37.69 -5.23 26.62
C ILE A 31 -38.94 -4.48 26.16
N LEU A 32 -39.01 -4.09 24.88
CA LEU A 32 -40.19 -3.42 24.31
C LEU A 32 -41.42 -4.33 24.36
N TYR A 33 -41.29 -5.62 24.05
CA TYR A 33 -42.39 -6.59 24.11
C TYR A 33 -42.93 -6.75 25.53
N LYS A 34 -42.03 -6.85 26.52
CA LYS A 34 -42.41 -6.94 27.94
C LYS A 34 -43.17 -5.71 28.44
N ASN A 35 -42.83 -4.51 27.94
CA ASN A 35 -43.41 -3.25 28.40
C ASN A 35 -44.67 -2.80 27.63
N LEU A 36 -44.73 -3.07 26.32
CA LEU A 36 -45.76 -2.55 25.40
C LEU A 36 -46.63 -3.65 24.76
N GLY A 37 -46.34 -4.93 25.03
CA GLY A 37 -47.10 -6.05 24.48
C GLY A 37 -47.09 -6.07 22.95
N LEU A 38 -48.25 -6.32 22.32
CA LEU A 38 -48.39 -6.43 20.86
C LEU A 38 -47.98 -5.17 20.08
N ALA A 39 -48.00 -3.99 20.70
CA ALA A 39 -47.55 -2.75 20.06
C ALA A 39 -46.04 -2.71 19.78
N SER A 40 -45.25 -3.58 20.40
CA SER A 40 -43.83 -3.76 20.09
C SER A 40 -43.58 -4.28 18.67
N ILE A 41 -44.54 -5.00 18.07
CA ILE A 41 -44.45 -5.48 16.69
C ILE A 41 -44.48 -4.30 15.70
N ALA A 42 -45.31 -3.28 15.98
CA ALA A 42 -45.33 -2.06 15.18
C ALA A 42 -43.99 -1.31 15.28
N ALA A 43 -43.42 -1.20 16.48
CA ALA A 43 -42.10 -0.61 16.70
C ALA A 43 -40.99 -1.36 15.95
N PHE A 44 -41.05 -2.70 15.94
CA PHE A 44 -40.10 -3.54 15.21
C PHE A 44 -40.19 -3.32 13.70
N VAL A 45 -41.40 -3.34 13.14
CA VAL A 45 -41.63 -3.10 11.71
C VAL A 45 -41.17 -1.70 11.32
N THR A 46 -41.47 -0.67 12.11
CA THR A 46 -40.96 0.69 11.86
C THR A 46 -39.44 0.75 11.93
N THR A 47 -38.81 0.05 12.88
CA THR A 47 -37.34 -0.01 13.01
C THR A 47 -36.70 -0.66 11.79
N ILE A 48 -37.25 -1.77 11.29
CA ILE A 48 -36.78 -2.43 10.06
C ILE A 48 -36.94 -1.50 8.86
N ILE A 49 -38.09 -0.82 8.72
CA ILE A 49 -38.32 0.11 7.61
C ILE A 49 -37.31 1.27 7.65
N VAL A 50 -37.03 1.83 8.82
CA VAL A 50 -36.02 2.88 9.00
C VAL A 50 -34.62 2.36 8.68
N MET A 51 -34.25 1.15 9.13
CA MET A 51 -32.98 0.51 8.77
C MET A 51 -32.85 0.34 7.26
N LEU A 52 -33.87 -0.20 6.59
CA LEU A 52 -33.86 -0.43 5.14
C LEU A 52 -33.83 0.89 4.35
N ALA A 53 -34.48 1.94 4.84
CA ALA A 53 -34.42 3.28 4.24
C ALA A 53 -33.04 3.94 4.37
N ASN A 54 -32.28 3.59 5.41
CA ASN A 54 -30.91 4.09 5.62
C ASN A 54 -29.87 3.41 4.73
N VAL A 55 -30.10 2.20 4.23
CA VAL A 55 -29.17 1.49 3.32
C VAL A 55 -28.91 2.25 2.00
N PRO A 56 -29.92 2.68 1.21
CA PRO A 56 -29.68 3.42 -0.01
C PRO A 56 -29.05 4.80 0.27
N LEU A 57 -29.43 5.46 1.37
CA LEU A 57 -28.81 6.71 1.82
C LEU A 57 -27.32 6.51 2.15
N GLY A 58 -26.98 5.43 2.85
CA GLY A 58 -25.61 5.04 3.16
C GLY A 58 -24.80 4.74 1.90
N SER A 59 -25.35 3.97 0.95
CA SER A 59 -24.69 3.70 -0.33
C SER A 59 -24.47 4.96 -1.18
N TRP A 60 -25.39 5.91 -1.12
CA TRP A 60 -25.26 7.20 -1.81
C TRP A 60 -24.22 8.10 -1.13
N LEU A 61 -24.15 8.07 0.20
CA LEU A 61 -23.10 8.72 0.97
C LEU A 61 -21.73 8.11 0.66
N GLU A 62 -21.61 6.79 0.65
CA GLU A 62 -20.40 6.06 0.30
C GLU A 62 -19.95 6.40 -1.14
N LYS A 63 -20.87 6.39 -2.11
CA LYS A 63 -20.57 6.81 -3.49
C LYS A 63 -20.09 8.26 -3.56
N SER A 64 -20.70 9.15 -2.79
CA SER A 64 -20.28 10.56 -2.73
C SER A 64 -18.91 10.72 -2.05
N GLN A 65 -18.64 9.94 -1.00
CA GLN A 65 -17.33 9.88 -0.35
C GLN A 65 -16.26 9.27 -1.24
N ASN A 66 -16.57 8.23 -2.02
CA ASN A 66 -15.67 7.62 -3.00
C ASN A 66 -15.32 8.61 -4.10
N ASN A 67 -16.31 9.32 -4.66
CA ASN A 67 -16.06 10.39 -5.63
C ASN A 67 -15.21 11.53 -5.03
N LEU A 68 -15.44 11.88 -3.76
CA LEU A 68 -14.61 12.84 -3.02
C LEU A 68 -13.18 12.32 -2.83
N MET A 69 -13.02 11.03 -2.50
CA MET A 69 -11.71 10.40 -2.30
C MET A 69 -10.94 10.32 -3.61
N GLU A 70 -11.61 9.96 -4.71
CA GLU A 70 -11.02 9.95 -6.06
C GLU A 70 -10.59 11.35 -6.48
N SER A 71 -11.40 12.37 -6.18
CA SER A 71 -11.02 13.78 -6.36
C SER A 71 -9.83 14.18 -5.46
N LYS A 72 -9.80 13.73 -4.20
CA LYS A 72 -8.69 13.94 -3.26
C LYS A 72 -7.41 13.21 -3.70
N ASP A 73 -7.51 12.01 -4.25
CA ASP A 73 -6.40 11.21 -4.77
C ASP A 73 -5.86 11.81 -6.07
N THR A 74 -6.74 12.25 -6.97
CA THR A 74 -6.36 13.01 -8.16
C THR A 74 -5.65 14.30 -7.75
N ARG A 75 -6.18 15.01 -6.75
CA ARG A 75 -5.52 16.16 -6.12
C ARG A 75 -4.20 15.76 -5.49
N MET A 76 -4.09 14.65 -4.76
CA MET A 76 -2.86 14.24 -4.06
C MET A 76 -1.77 13.78 -5.02
N LYS A 77 -2.12 13.03 -6.07
CA LYS A 77 -1.22 12.68 -7.18
C LYS A 77 -0.75 13.92 -7.91
N ALA A 78 -1.67 14.80 -8.30
CA ALA A 78 -1.32 16.08 -8.89
C ALA A 78 -0.46 16.92 -7.95
N THR A 79 -0.78 17.00 -6.65
CA THR A 79 -0.01 17.74 -5.65
C THR A 79 1.37 17.12 -5.42
N SER A 80 1.52 15.79 -5.45
CA SER A 80 2.80 15.09 -5.33
C SER A 80 3.67 15.30 -6.58
N GLU A 81 3.06 15.32 -7.76
CA GLU A 81 3.73 15.58 -9.04
C GLU A 81 4.09 17.07 -9.20
N ILE A 82 3.26 17.96 -8.65
CA ILE A 82 3.48 19.40 -8.54
C ILE A 82 4.54 19.70 -7.47
N LEU A 83 4.57 18.99 -6.33
CA LEU A 83 5.64 19.07 -5.31
C LEU A 83 6.99 18.62 -5.91
N ARG A 84 6.98 17.65 -6.82
CA ARG A 84 8.16 17.25 -7.61
C ARG A 84 8.64 18.37 -8.56
N ASN A 85 7.78 19.35 -8.86
CA ASN A 85 8.04 20.51 -9.72
C ASN A 85 7.59 21.83 -9.03
N MET A 86 7.88 21.97 -7.72
CA MET A 86 7.33 22.96 -6.77
C MET A 86 7.46 24.45 -7.16
N ARG A 87 8.14 24.79 -8.26
CA ARG A 87 8.40 26.19 -8.63
C ARG A 87 7.19 26.88 -9.29
N ILE A 88 6.11 26.19 -9.62
CA ILE A 88 4.94 26.78 -10.29
C ILE A 88 3.65 26.23 -9.69
N LEU A 89 2.69 27.13 -9.38
CA LEU A 89 1.29 26.88 -8.97
C LEU A 89 0.99 26.67 -7.47
N LYS A 90 0.75 27.81 -6.79
CA LYS A 90 -0.12 27.90 -5.62
C LYS A 90 -1.56 28.26 -6.06
N LEU A 91 -2.53 27.76 -5.27
CA LEU A 91 -3.96 28.13 -5.15
C LEU A 91 -4.98 27.28 -5.94
N GLN A 92 -5.93 26.65 -5.23
CA GLN A 92 -7.25 27.24 -4.92
C GLN A 92 -8.10 26.27 -4.09
N GLY A 93 -8.70 26.78 -3.00
CA GLY A 93 -9.54 26.05 -2.06
C GLY A 93 -11.00 25.96 -2.51
N TRP A 94 -11.46 24.74 -2.81
CA TRP A 94 -12.85 24.42 -3.10
C TRP A 94 -13.35 23.36 -2.09
N GLU A 95 -13.92 23.80 -0.97
CA GLU A 95 -14.49 22.90 0.07
C GLU A 95 -16.02 23.05 0.25
N MET A 96 -16.66 24.03 -0.39
CA MET A 96 -18.02 24.45 -0.02
C MET A 96 -19.18 23.73 -0.76
N LYS A 97 -18.92 22.66 -1.53
CA LYS A 97 -19.99 21.92 -2.24
C LYS A 97 -20.46 20.64 -1.53
N PHE A 98 -19.72 20.16 -0.52
CA PHE A 98 -20.01 18.90 0.18
C PHE A 98 -20.70 19.07 1.54
N LEU A 99 -20.65 20.28 2.14
CA LEU A 99 -21.33 20.59 3.41
C LEU A 99 -22.85 20.40 3.35
N SER A 100 -23.46 20.65 2.18
CA SER A 100 -24.91 20.51 1.96
C SER A 100 -25.39 19.05 1.94
N GLN A 101 -24.53 18.07 1.66
CA GLN A 101 -24.92 16.65 1.64
C GLN A 101 -24.84 16.03 3.04
N ILE A 102 -23.91 16.51 3.87
CA ILE A 102 -23.74 16.09 5.28
C ILE A 102 -24.90 16.60 6.15
N THR A 103 -25.40 17.82 5.90
CA THR A 103 -26.52 18.39 6.68
C THR A 103 -27.84 17.64 6.48
N MET A 104 -28.12 17.12 5.28
CA MET A 104 -29.34 16.35 5.01
C MET A 104 -29.34 14.97 5.66
N THR A 105 -28.17 14.34 5.81
CA THR A 105 -28.03 13.07 6.52
C THR A 105 -28.31 13.28 8.01
N THR A 106 -27.76 14.33 8.62
CA THR A 106 -27.98 14.68 10.03
C THR A 106 -29.46 14.86 10.39
N ILE A 107 -30.28 15.46 9.51
CA ILE A 107 -31.71 15.69 9.79
C ILE A 107 -32.50 14.36 9.83
N VAL A 108 -32.22 13.43 8.92
CA VAL A 108 -32.83 12.09 8.94
C VAL A 108 -32.34 11.29 10.15
N PHE A 109 -31.07 11.46 10.52
CA PHE A 109 -30.46 10.79 11.66
C PHE A 109 -31.08 11.21 12.99
N TRP A 110 -31.24 12.50 13.30
CA TRP A 110 -31.83 12.92 14.58
C TRP A 110 -33.38 12.81 14.64
N GLY A 111 -34.05 12.60 13.49
CA GLY A 111 -35.51 12.47 13.40
C GLY A 111 -36.06 11.03 13.49
N ALA A 112 -35.23 10.01 13.29
CA ALA A 112 -35.68 8.61 13.36
C ALA A 112 -36.29 8.20 14.73
N PRO A 113 -35.73 8.61 15.89
CA PRO A 113 -36.25 8.20 17.20
C PRO A 113 -37.60 8.80 17.53
N THR A 114 -37.82 10.05 17.11
CA THR A 114 -39.09 10.74 17.31
C THR A 114 -40.17 10.10 16.43
N LEU A 115 -39.85 9.72 15.19
CA LEU A 115 -40.76 8.98 14.31
C LEU A 115 -41.14 7.60 14.88
N ILE A 116 -40.16 6.79 15.33
CA ILE A 116 -40.43 5.47 15.93
C ILE A 116 -41.31 5.62 17.18
N SER A 117 -41.05 6.64 18.00
CA SER A 117 -41.83 6.91 19.21
C SER A 117 -43.27 7.31 18.89
N VAL A 118 -43.48 8.20 17.91
CA VAL A 118 -44.81 8.66 17.48
C VAL A 118 -45.64 7.49 16.95
N VAL A 119 -45.06 6.63 16.11
CA VAL A 119 -45.78 5.47 15.55
C VAL A 119 -46.12 4.44 16.64
N THR A 120 -45.17 4.17 17.55
CA THR A 120 -45.37 3.17 18.61
C THR A 120 -46.41 3.61 19.62
N PHE A 121 -46.34 4.85 20.12
CA PHE A 121 -47.32 5.36 21.07
C PHE A 121 -48.68 5.62 20.42
N GLY A 122 -48.71 6.04 19.14
CA GLY A 122 -49.94 6.14 18.36
C GLY A 122 -50.65 4.79 18.24
N THR A 123 -49.90 3.72 17.98
CA THR A 123 -50.45 2.35 17.90
C THR A 123 -50.91 1.85 19.28
N CYS A 124 -50.19 2.17 20.36
CA CYS A 124 -50.63 1.86 21.73
C CYS A 124 -51.97 2.53 22.07
N MET A 125 -52.17 3.78 21.63
CA MET A 125 -53.41 4.53 21.84
C MET A 125 -54.59 3.93 21.07
N LEU A 126 -54.35 3.44 19.84
CA LEU A 126 -55.37 2.77 19.01
C LEU A 126 -55.76 1.38 19.53
N ILE A 127 -54.79 0.63 20.08
CA ILE A 127 -55.02 -0.72 20.65
C ILE A 127 -55.59 -0.64 22.08
N GLY A 128 -55.61 0.55 22.70
CA GLY A 128 -56.16 0.76 24.04
C GLY A 128 -55.24 0.30 25.17
N ILE A 129 -53.92 0.26 24.94
CA ILE A 129 -52.94 -0.13 25.96
C ILE A 129 -52.72 1.04 26.92
N PRO A 130 -52.86 0.87 28.24
CA PRO A 130 -52.66 1.95 29.21
C PRO A 130 -51.19 2.39 29.23
N LEU A 131 -50.96 3.62 28.76
CA LEU A 131 -49.67 4.29 28.68
C LEU A 131 -49.36 4.97 30.02
N GLU A 132 -48.77 4.22 30.93
CA GLU A 132 -48.22 4.77 32.18
C GLU A 132 -46.85 5.42 31.94
N SER A 133 -46.53 6.45 32.73
CA SER A 133 -45.26 7.20 32.64
C SER A 133 -44.02 6.28 32.61
N GLY A 134 -43.99 5.22 33.44
CA GLY A 134 -42.89 4.27 33.48
C GLY A 134 -42.70 3.47 32.18
N LYS A 135 -43.79 3.10 31.49
CA LYS A 135 -43.72 2.38 30.21
C LYS A 135 -43.23 3.29 29.09
N ILE A 136 -43.66 4.55 29.09
CA ILE A 136 -43.22 5.56 28.11
C ILE A 136 -41.72 5.83 28.26
N LEU A 137 -41.24 6.06 29.49
CA LEU A 137 -39.82 6.32 29.76
C LEU A 137 -38.95 5.10 29.41
N SER A 138 -39.39 3.89 29.74
CA SER A 138 -38.65 2.67 29.40
C SER A 138 -38.61 2.43 27.88
N ALA A 139 -39.70 2.72 27.16
CA ALA A 139 -39.74 2.63 25.70
C ALA A 139 -38.81 3.66 25.04
N LEU A 140 -38.85 4.92 25.48
CA LEU A 140 -37.94 5.97 24.99
C LEU A 140 -36.47 5.63 25.23
N ALA A 141 -36.13 5.12 26.41
CA ALA A 141 -34.77 4.65 26.71
C ALA A 141 -34.35 3.50 25.80
N THR A 142 -35.25 2.55 25.53
CA THR A 142 -34.98 1.41 24.64
C THR A 142 -34.81 1.85 23.18
N PHE A 143 -35.57 2.85 22.72
CA PHE A 143 -35.35 3.47 21.41
C PHE A 143 -34.03 4.23 21.34
N GLY A 144 -33.58 4.84 22.44
CA GLY A 144 -32.24 5.42 22.56
C GLY A 144 -31.13 4.39 22.39
N ILE A 145 -31.26 3.20 22.99
CA ILE A 145 -30.27 2.12 22.87
C ILE A 145 -30.25 1.52 21.45
N LEU A 146 -31.40 1.47 20.76
CA LEU A 146 -31.48 0.95 19.39
C LEU A 146 -30.87 1.88 18.33
N GLN A 147 -30.63 3.15 18.64
CA GLN A 147 -30.12 4.14 17.69
C GLN A 147 -28.70 3.83 17.23
N GLU A 148 -27.78 3.64 18.17
CA GLU A 148 -26.37 3.39 17.88
C GLU A 148 -26.15 2.24 16.87
N PRO A 149 -26.73 1.03 17.06
CA PRO A 149 -26.56 -0.05 16.09
C PRO A 149 -27.21 0.22 14.73
N ILE A 150 -28.32 0.99 14.69
CA ILE A 150 -28.96 1.39 13.42
C ILE A 150 -28.05 2.34 12.63
N TYR A 151 -27.34 3.24 13.32
CA TYR A 151 -26.48 4.24 12.69
C TYR A 151 -25.12 3.69 12.28
N ASN A 152 -24.54 2.77 13.06
CA ASN A 152 -23.22 2.22 12.76
C ASN A 152 -23.28 1.11 11.67
N LEU A 153 -24.46 0.53 11.40
CA LEU A 153 -24.61 -0.59 10.47
C LEU A 153 -24.12 -0.29 9.04
N PRO A 154 -24.42 0.87 8.40
CA PRO A 154 -23.89 1.21 7.09
C PRO A 154 -22.35 1.28 7.07
N ASP A 155 -21.73 1.80 8.12
CA ASP A 155 -20.27 1.89 8.23
C ASP A 155 -19.64 0.50 8.37
N VAL A 156 -20.26 -0.39 9.16
CA VAL A 156 -19.85 -1.81 9.27
C VAL A 156 -19.92 -2.51 7.91
N ILE A 157 -21.03 -2.34 7.17
CA ILE A 157 -21.21 -2.93 5.84
C ILE A 157 -20.16 -2.39 4.85
N SER A 158 -19.93 -1.08 4.85
CA SER A 158 -18.92 -0.43 4.01
C SER A 158 -17.52 -0.94 4.34
N MET A 159 -17.18 -1.07 5.63
CA MET A 159 -15.90 -1.59 6.08
C MET A 159 -15.66 -3.04 5.63
N ILE A 160 -16.69 -3.90 5.70
CA ILE A 160 -16.60 -5.29 5.21
C ILE A 160 -16.34 -5.30 3.70
N ALA A 161 -17.10 -4.54 2.94
CA ALA A 161 -16.95 -4.48 1.48
C ALA A 161 -15.55 -3.99 1.08
N GLN A 162 -15.07 -2.91 1.71
CA GLN A 162 -13.75 -2.34 1.45
C GLN A 162 -12.63 -3.31 1.87
N THR A 163 -12.76 -3.96 3.03
CA THR A 163 -11.78 -4.94 3.51
C THR A 163 -11.68 -6.14 2.58
N LYS A 164 -12.80 -6.62 2.04
CA LYS A 164 -12.79 -7.69 1.04
C LYS A 164 -11.96 -7.29 -0.19
N VAL A 165 -12.20 -6.10 -0.75
CA VAL A 165 -11.41 -5.61 -1.90
C VAL A 165 -9.93 -5.49 -1.55
N SER A 166 -9.60 -5.02 -0.34
CA SER A 166 -8.23 -4.96 0.17
C SER A 166 -7.57 -6.34 0.25
N LEU A 167 -8.29 -7.33 0.79
CA LEU A 167 -7.82 -8.72 0.90
C LEU A 167 -7.63 -9.37 -0.48
N ASP A 168 -8.54 -9.13 -1.43
CA ASP A 168 -8.42 -9.65 -2.79
C ASP A 168 -7.14 -9.11 -3.46
N ARG A 169 -6.81 -7.82 -3.26
CA ARG A 169 -5.57 -7.19 -3.77
C ARG A 169 -4.30 -7.70 -3.09
N ILE A 170 -4.34 -7.91 -1.78
CA ILE A 170 -3.21 -8.46 -1.04
C ILE A 170 -2.98 -9.91 -1.49
N THR A 171 -4.04 -10.70 -1.62
CA THR A 171 -3.97 -12.09 -2.07
C THR A 171 -3.43 -12.16 -3.50
N SER A 172 -3.93 -11.34 -4.43
CA SER A 172 -3.42 -11.34 -5.80
C SER A 172 -1.95 -10.96 -5.88
N PHE A 173 -1.48 -10.03 -5.05
CA PHE A 173 -0.06 -9.68 -4.95
C PHE A 173 0.80 -10.82 -4.37
N LEU A 174 0.33 -11.46 -3.29
CA LEU A 174 1.05 -12.57 -2.64
C LEU A 174 1.07 -13.85 -3.50
N CYS A 175 0.14 -13.98 -4.45
CA CYS A 175 0.10 -15.07 -5.41
C CYS A 175 0.82 -14.77 -6.72
N LEU A 176 1.55 -13.64 -6.83
CA LEU A 176 2.43 -13.41 -7.98
C LEU A 176 3.56 -14.44 -7.99
N ASP A 177 4.01 -14.80 -9.18
CA ASP A 177 5.10 -15.77 -9.35
C ASP A 177 6.42 -15.20 -8.79
N ASP A 178 7.06 -15.97 -7.91
CA ASP A 178 8.40 -15.67 -7.42
C ASP A 178 9.46 -15.99 -8.48
N LEU A 179 10.57 -15.26 -8.42
CA LEU A 179 11.73 -15.54 -9.26
C LEU A 179 12.34 -16.89 -8.87
N GLN A 180 12.48 -17.80 -9.84
CA GLN A 180 12.98 -19.14 -9.56
C GLN A 180 14.43 -19.12 -9.06
N SER A 181 14.72 -19.80 -7.95
CA SER A 181 16.05 -19.81 -7.33
C SER A 181 17.13 -20.53 -8.15
N ASN A 182 16.73 -21.29 -9.18
CA ASN A 182 17.58 -22.07 -10.07
C ASN A 182 17.97 -21.34 -11.37
N VAL A 183 17.65 -20.03 -11.50
CA VAL A 183 18.04 -19.24 -12.69
C VAL A 183 19.57 -19.19 -12.83
N VAL A 184 20.29 -19.08 -11.70
CA VAL A 184 21.76 -19.05 -11.66
C VAL A 184 22.29 -20.21 -10.81
N GLU A 185 23.10 -21.07 -11.42
CA GLU A 185 23.85 -22.10 -10.72
C GLU A 185 25.06 -21.45 -10.03
N LYS A 186 25.05 -21.42 -8.68
CA LYS A 186 26.18 -20.92 -7.89
C LYS A 186 27.22 -22.01 -7.75
N LEU A 187 28.42 -21.77 -8.29
CA LEU A 187 29.55 -22.66 -8.14
C LEU A 187 30.32 -22.36 -6.84
N PRO A 188 30.77 -23.38 -6.09
CA PRO A 188 31.57 -23.16 -4.90
C PRO A 188 32.95 -22.60 -5.25
N PRO A 189 33.57 -21.80 -4.35
CA PRO A 189 34.90 -21.24 -4.58
C PRO A 189 35.93 -22.33 -4.89
N GLY A 190 36.71 -22.15 -5.96
CA GLY A 190 37.78 -23.08 -6.35
C GLY A 190 37.34 -24.29 -7.18
N SER A 191 36.05 -24.41 -7.52
CA SER A 191 35.53 -25.52 -8.35
C SER A 191 35.75 -25.36 -9.86
N SER A 192 35.99 -24.14 -10.33
CA SER A 192 36.24 -23.84 -11.73
C SER A 192 37.12 -22.59 -11.87
N ASP A 193 37.85 -22.50 -12.98
CA ASP A 193 38.59 -21.30 -13.40
C ASP A 193 37.67 -20.23 -14.02
N THR A 194 36.40 -20.58 -14.26
CA THR A 194 35.40 -19.71 -14.88
C THR A 194 34.64 -18.90 -13.83
N ALA A 195 34.67 -17.57 -13.98
CA ALA A 195 33.86 -16.66 -13.19
C ALA A 195 32.39 -16.69 -13.63
N ILE A 196 32.14 -16.64 -14.94
CA ILE A 196 30.80 -16.66 -15.55
C ILE A 196 30.82 -17.61 -16.73
N GLU A 197 29.86 -18.53 -16.79
CA GLU A 197 29.65 -19.42 -17.93
C GLU A 197 28.17 -19.44 -18.32
N VAL A 198 27.89 -19.15 -19.59
CA VAL A 198 26.56 -19.23 -20.21
C VAL A 198 26.67 -20.19 -21.39
N VAL A 199 25.84 -21.22 -21.40
CA VAL A 199 25.76 -22.22 -22.47
C VAL A 199 24.33 -22.26 -22.98
N ASP A 200 24.16 -21.97 -24.27
CA ASP A 200 22.88 -21.93 -25.00
C ASP A 200 21.76 -21.19 -24.23
N GLY A 201 22.13 -20.07 -23.61
CA GLY A 201 21.24 -19.31 -22.73
C GLY A 201 20.18 -18.54 -23.51
N ASN A 202 18.91 -18.81 -23.21
CA ASN A 202 17.75 -18.06 -23.70
C ASN A 202 17.01 -17.44 -22.52
N PHE A 203 16.85 -16.11 -22.53
CA PHE A 203 16.30 -15.34 -21.41
C PHE A 203 15.22 -14.36 -21.89
N SER A 204 14.19 -14.17 -21.06
CA SER A 204 13.10 -13.25 -21.35
C SER A 204 12.54 -12.65 -20.08
N TRP A 205 12.22 -11.35 -20.11
CA TRP A 205 11.50 -10.66 -19.03
C TRP A 205 10.04 -11.13 -18.95
N ASP A 206 9.48 -11.52 -20.10
CA ASP A 206 8.13 -12.03 -20.22
C ASP A 206 8.19 -13.45 -20.79
N LEU A 207 7.82 -14.42 -19.98
CA LEU A 207 7.78 -15.84 -20.37
C LEU A 207 6.64 -16.14 -21.35
N SER A 208 5.63 -15.27 -21.45
CA SER A 208 4.53 -15.39 -22.41
C SER A 208 4.87 -14.82 -23.79
N SER A 209 5.95 -14.03 -23.89
CA SER A 209 6.42 -13.49 -25.16
C SER A 209 6.86 -14.62 -26.10
N PRO A 210 6.44 -14.60 -27.38
CA PRO A 210 6.82 -15.62 -28.34
C PRO A 210 8.32 -15.58 -28.70
N SER A 211 8.99 -14.45 -28.49
CA SER A 211 10.42 -14.28 -28.74
C SER A 211 11.17 -13.94 -27.44
N PRO A 212 12.24 -14.69 -27.10
CA PRO A 212 13.12 -14.33 -26.00
C PRO A 212 13.84 -13.02 -26.28
N ASN A 213 14.07 -12.21 -25.23
CA ASN A 213 14.84 -10.96 -25.34
C ASN A 213 16.32 -11.21 -25.65
N LEU A 214 16.90 -12.28 -25.11
CA LEU A 214 18.25 -12.73 -25.41
C LEU A 214 18.19 -14.19 -25.86
N GLN A 215 18.82 -14.48 -26.99
CA GLN A 215 18.77 -15.79 -27.64
C GLN A 215 20.18 -16.31 -27.92
N ASN A 216 20.38 -17.62 -27.72
CA ASN A 216 21.60 -18.35 -28.05
C ASN A 216 22.88 -17.69 -27.48
N ILE A 217 22.81 -17.22 -26.23
CA ILE A 217 23.96 -16.62 -25.57
C ILE A 217 24.93 -17.71 -25.13
N ASN A 218 26.14 -17.65 -25.68
CA ASN A 218 27.26 -18.51 -25.32
C ASN A 218 28.43 -17.61 -24.89
N LEU A 219 28.75 -17.59 -23.59
CA LEU A 219 29.74 -16.69 -23.01
C LEU A 219 30.54 -17.41 -21.93
N LYS A 220 31.86 -17.27 -21.96
CA LYS A 220 32.77 -17.82 -20.95
C LYS A 220 33.75 -16.74 -20.50
N VAL A 221 33.73 -16.41 -19.22
CA VAL A 221 34.61 -15.41 -18.60
C VAL A 221 35.43 -16.08 -17.51
N PHE A 222 36.75 -15.98 -17.61
CA PHE A 222 37.69 -16.52 -16.63
C PHE A 222 38.00 -15.52 -15.52
N HIS A 223 38.45 -16.00 -14.37
CA HIS A 223 38.87 -15.13 -13.27
C HIS A 223 40.00 -14.18 -13.69
N GLY A 224 39.93 -12.92 -13.22
CA GLY A 224 40.92 -11.88 -13.54
C GLY A 224 40.74 -11.21 -14.90
N MET A 225 39.76 -11.64 -15.72
CA MET A 225 39.48 -10.99 -17.00
C MET A 225 38.79 -9.62 -16.81
N LYS A 226 39.14 -8.67 -17.69
CA LYS A 226 38.42 -7.41 -17.87
C LYS A 226 37.67 -7.49 -19.20
N VAL A 227 36.35 -7.59 -19.14
CA VAL A 227 35.49 -7.81 -20.32
C VAL A 227 34.64 -6.56 -20.57
N ALA A 228 34.58 -6.13 -21.83
CA ALA A 228 33.71 -5.04 -22.28
C ALA A 228 32.60 -5.58 -23.18
N VAL A 229 31.36 -5.15 -22.95
CA VAL A 229 30.19 -5.51 -23.77
C VAL A 229 29.77 -4.30 -24.60
N CYS A 230 29.89 -4.41 -25.92
CA CYS A 230 29.59 -3.34 -26.87
C CYS A 230 28.39 -3.73 -27.76
N GLY A 231 27.61 -2.74 -28.19
CA GLY A 231 26.46 -2.97 -29.06
C GLY A 231 25.54 -1.77 -29.16
N THR A 232 24.66 -1.76 -30.16
CA THR A 232 23.70 -0.67 -30.43
C THR A 232 22.73 -0.45 -29.26
N VAL A 233 22.11 0.73 -29.19
CA VAL A 233 21.08 1.01 -28.18
C VAL A 233 19.94 0.00 -28.32
N GLY A 234 19.47 -0.57 -27.20
CA GLY A 234 18.41 -1.59 -27.21
C GLY A 234 18.86 -3.01 -27.53
N SER A 235 20.16 -3.27 -27.78
CA SER A 235 20.66 -4.61 -28.11
C SER A 235 20.71 -5.62 -26.94
N GLY A 236 20.08 -5.33 -25.80
CA GLY A 236 20.04 -6.25 -24.65
C GLY A 236 21.27 -6.27 -23.72
N LYS A 237 22.20 -5.30 -23.81
CA LYS A 237 23.40 -5.24 -22.95
C LYS A 237 23.06 -5.22 -21.45
N SER A 238 22.15 -4.33 -21.05
CA SER A 238 21.73 -4.25 -19.65
C SER A 238 20.99 -5.52 -19.23
N THR A 239 20.16 -6.09 -20.12
CA THR A 239 19.49 -7.38 -19.90
C THR A 239 20.50 -8.50 -19.66
N LEU A 240 21.62 -8.54 -20.39
CA LEU A 240 22.67 -9.54 -20.20
C LEU A 240 23.25 -9.47 -18.77
N LEU A 241 23.51 -8.26 -18.27
CA LEU A 241 23.95 -8.07 -16.88
C LEU A 241 22.89 -8.51 -15.89
N SER A 242 21.62 -8.17 -16.11
CA SER A 242 20.50 -8.64 -15.29
C SER A 242 20.36 -10.17 -15.29
N CYS A 243 20.63 -10.84 -16.42
CA CYS A 243 20.69 -12.29 -16.49
C CYS A 243 21.79 -12.83 -15.58
N VAL A 244 23.01 -12.28 -15.66
CA VAL A 244 24.13 -12.66 -14.79
C VAL A 244 23.81 -12.45 -13.32
N LEU A 245 23.08 -11.40 -12.94
CA LEU A 245 22.61 -11.21 -11.57
C LEU A 245 21.61 -12.27 -11.13
N GLY A 246 20.81 -12.77 -12.07
CA GLY A 246 19.75 -13.75 -11.86
C GLY A 246 18.35 -13.13 -11.88
N GLU A 247 18.21 -11.86 -12.26
CA GLU A 247 16.96 -11.07 -12.25
C GLU A 247 16.04 -11.38 -13.44
N VAL A 248 16.57 -11.99 -14.50
CA VAL A 248 15.82 -12.32 -15.72
C VAL A 248 15.53 -13.82 -15.73
N PRO A 249 14.26 -14.25 -15.84
CA PRO A 249 13.91 -15.64 -16.01
C PRO A 249 14.64 -16.31 -17.18
N LYS A 250 15.10 -17.53 -16.95
CA LYS A 250 15.75 -18.38 -17.95
C LYS A 250 14.71 -19.30 -18.58
N ILE A 251 14.59 -19.29 -19.90
CA ILE A 251 13.75 -20.21 -20.67
C ILE A 251 14.49 -21.53 -20.88
N SER A 252 15.76 -21.47 -21.29
CA SER A 252 16.60 -22.64 -21.51
C SER A 252 18.09 -22.29 -21.42
N GLY A 253 18.93 -23.33 -21.37
CA GLY A 253 20.38 -23.20 -21.23
C GLY A 253 20.86 -23.23 -19.78
N VAL A 254 22.14 -22.95 -19.59
CA VAL A 254 22.82 -23.01 -18.30
C VAL A 254 23.55 -21.70 -18.05
N LEU A 255 23.37 -21.12 -16.86
CA LEU A 255 24.06 -19.93 -16.40
C LEU A 255 24.71 -20.24 -15.05
N LYS A 256 26.04 -20.26 -15.02
CA LYS A 256 26.84 -20.50 -13.83
C LYS A 256 27.58 -19.22 -13.46
N VAL A 257 27.55 -18.88 -12.19
CA VAL A 257 28.37 -17.80 -11.64
C VAL A 257 29.10 -18.28 -10.39
N CYS A 258 30.40 -18.02 -10.36
CA CYS A 258 31.27 -18.33 -9.23
C CYS A 258 31.45 -17.07 -8.37
N ARG A 259 31.35 -17.21 -7.04
CA ARG A 259 31.50 -16.13 -6.02
C ARG A 259 30.38 -15.08 -5.98
N THR A 260 30.58 -14.10 -5.11
CA THR A 260 29.78 -12.89 -4.91
C THR A 260 29.91 -11.94 -6.11
N LYS A 261 28.99 -10.98 -6.21
CA LYS A 261 28.87 -10.06 -7.34
C LYS A 261 28.66 -8.65 -6.80
N ALA A 262 29.39 -7.67 -7.33
CA ALA A 262 29.08 -6.26 -7.17
C ALA A 262 28.36 -5.74 -8.42
N TYR A 263 27.34 -4.90 -8.24
CA TYR A 263 26.55 -4.36 -9.34
C TYR A 263 26.39 -2.85 -9.21
N VAL A 264 26.59 -2.15 -10.33
CA VAL A 264 26.34 -0.71 -10.46
C VAL A 264 25.29 -0.53 -11.56
N ALA A 265 24.11 -0.05 -11.18
CA ALA A 265 23.00 0.17 -12.10
C ALA A 265 23.22 1.41 -12.97
N GLN A 266 22.61 1.43 -14.16
CA GLN A 266 22.63 2.60 -15.04
C GLN A 266 21.96 3.81 -14.39
N SER A 267 20.81 3.60 -13.75
CA SER A 267 20.11 4.62 -12.97
C SER A 267 20.53 4.52 -11.51
N PRO A 268 21.21 5.53 -10.96
CA PRO A 268 21.76 5.40 -9.63
C PRO A 268 20.67 5.46 -8.55
N TRP A 269 20.76 4.50 -7.64
CA TRP A 269 19.98 4.38 -6.42
C TRP A 269 20.87 4.66 -5.20
N ILE A 270 20.49 5.66 -4.42
CA ILE A 270 21.14 6.12 -3.19
C ILE A 270 20.09 6.05 -2.08
N GLN A 271 20.46 5.46 -0.95
CA GLN A 271 19.62 5.32 0.23
C GLN A 271 19.60 6.65 1.00
N SER A 272 18.46 6.99 1.59
CA SER A 272 18.37 8.12 2.52
C SER A 272 19.27 7.86 3.73
N GLY A 273 20.20 8.76 4.01
CA GLY A 273 21.24 8.55 5.03
C GLY A 273 22.53 9.28 4.72
N LYS A 274 23.62 9.01 5.45
CA LYS A 274 24.92 9.63 5.17
C LYS A 274 25.55 9.07 3.90
N ILE A 275 26.46 9.83 3.29
CA ILE A 275 27.26 9.33 2.17
C ILE A 275 28.12 8.15 2.62
N GLU A 276 28.74 8.26 3.79
CA GLU A 276 29.52 7.19 4.41
C GLU A 276 28.71 5.89 4.49
N ASP A 277 27.51 5.92 5.10
CA ASP A 277 26.63 4.75 5.20
C ASP A 277 26.27 4.16 3.83
N ASN A 278 26.08 5.03 2.83
CA ASN A 278 25.80 4.60 1.46
C ASN A 278 27.00 3.93 0.77
N ILE A 279 28.23 4.28 1.13
CA ILE A 279 29.44 3.65 0.58
C ILE A 279 29.73 2.36 1.35
N LEU A 280 29.66 2.38 2.68
CA LEU A 280 29.89 1.22 3.54
C LEU A 280 28.82 0.14 3.31
N PHE A 281 27.57 0.54 3.13
CA PHE A 281 26.43 -0.33 2.79
C PHE A 281 26.30 -1.57 3.69
N GLY A 282 26.42 -1.35 5.01
CA GLY A 282 26.31 -2.39 6.04
C GLY A 282 27.63 -3.00 6.51
N GLU A 283 28.74 -2.73 5.81
CA GLU A 283 30.08 -3.19 6.21
C GLU A 283 30.75 -2.24 7.21
N HIS A 284 31.72 -2.76 7.97
CA HIS A 284 32.49 -1.97 8.93
C HIS A 284 33.51 -1.06 8.22
N MET A 285 33.67 0.18 8.71
CA MET A 285 34.64 1.12 8.15
C MET A 285 36.09 0.72 8.44
N VAL A 286 36.77 0.18 7.42
CA VAL A 286 38.23 0.11 7.34
C VAL A 286 38.77 1.41 6.72
N ARG A 287 39.35 2.28 7.55
CA ARG A 287 39.76 3.66 7.16
C ARG A 287 40.66 3.71 5.93
N GLU A 288 41.68 2.84 5.86
CA GLU A 288 42.63 2.83 4.75
C GLU A 288 41.97 2.40 3.43
N GLY A 289 41.10 1.37 3.48
CA GLY A 289 40.34 0.92 2.31
C GLY A 289 39.34 1.96 1.83
N TYR A 290 38.64 2.60 2.77
CA TYR A 290 37.68 3.66 2.47
C TYR A 290 38.34 4.86 1.78
N GLU A 291 39.48 5.32 2.31
CA GLU A 291 40.25 6.44 1.72
C GLU A 291 40.74 6.11 0.31
N LYS A 292 41.23 4.88 0.07
CA LYS A 292 41.65 4.40 -1.25
C LYS A 292 40.49 4.40 -2.24
N VAL A 293 39.29 3.95 -1.82
CA VAL A 293 38.09 3.94 -2.66
C VAL A 293 37.63 5.36 -3.00
N LEU A 294 37.63 6.29 -2.04
CA LEU A 294 37.30 7.69 -2.27
C LEU A 294 38.23 8.35 -3.28
N GLU A 295 39.53 8.04 -3.20
CA GLU A 295 40.53 8.53 -4.14
C GLU A 295 40.35 7.94 -5.54
N ALA A 296 40.21 6.61 -5.65
CA ALA A 296 40.01 5.92 -6.91
C ALA A 296 38.74 6.39 -7.65
N CYS A 297 37.68 6.72 -6.90
CA CYS A 297 36.44 7.25 -7.45
C CYS A 297 36.45 8.76 -7.68
N SER A 298 37.55 9.47 -7.34
CA SER A 298 37.64 10.94 -7.40
C SER A 298 36.54 11.66 -6.60
N LEU A 299 36.10 11.08 -5.49
CA LEU A 299 35.02 11.63 -4.65
C LEU A 299 35.48 12.73 -3.70
N LYS A 300 36.77 12.83 -3.38
CA LYS A 300 37.30 13.83 -2.42
C LYS A 300 36.82 15.26 -2.74
N LYS A 301 36.91 15.68 -4.01
CA LYS A 301 36.46 17.00 -4.47
C LYS A 301 34.94 17.18 -4.36
N ASP A 302 34.16 16.12 -4.56
CA ASP A 302 32.70 16.21 -4.38
C ASP A 302 32.34 16.39 -2.90
N LEU A 303 33.06 15.69 -2.02
CA LEU A 303 32.85 15.76 -0.57
C LEU A 303 33.27 17.12 0.00
N GLU A 304 34.36 17.72 -0.48
CA GLU A 304 34.83 19.05 -0.05
C GLU A 304 33.80 20.16 -0.28
N ILE A 305 32.94 20.03 -1.29
CA ILE A 305 31.88 21.00 -1.60
C ILE A 305 30.71 20.88 -0.63
N LEU A 306 30.53 19.72 0.00
CA LEU A 306 29.44 19.47 0.93
C LEU A 306 29.79 20.00 2.32
N SER A 307 28.81 20.62 2.99
CA SER A 307 29.01 21.27 4.29
C SER A 307 29.56 20.35 5.39
N PHE A 308 29.32 19.04 5.29
CA PHE A 308 29.78 18.04 6.26
C PHE A 308 30.55 16.89 5.60
N GLY A 309 31.10 17.08 4.40
CA GLY A 309 31.83 16.01 3.71
C GLY A 309 30.97 14.77 3.50
N ASP A 310 31.53 13.60 3.82
CA ASP A 310 30.85 12.29 3.75
C ASP A 310 29.83 12.03 4.87
N GLN A 311 29.84 12.84 5.93
CA GLN A 311 28.82 12.83 6.98
C GLN A 311 27.54 13.58 6.57
N THR A 312 27.53 14.20 5.39
CA THR A 312 26.36 14.90 4.86
C THR A 312 25.20 13.93 4.66
N VAL A 313 24.04 14.26 5.24
CA VAL A 313 22.82 13.46 5.11
C VAL A 313 22.16 13.76 3.77
N ILE A 314 21.91 12.69 3.02
CA ILE A 314 21.27 12.70 1.72
C ILE A 314 19.79 12.34 1.90
N GLY A 315 18.90 13.17 1.37
CA GLY A 315 17.46 12.92 1.32
C GLY A 315 17.07 11.83 0.30
N GLU A 316 15.77 11.52 0.24
CA GLU A 316 15.24 10.45 -0.60
C GLU A 316 15.70 10.55 -2.06
N HIS A 317 16.16 9.43 -2.61
CA HIS A 317 16.72 9.32 -3.98
C HIS A 317 17.89 10.26 -4.30
N GLY A 318 18.56 10.81 -3.30
CA GLY A 318 19.72 11.67 -3.52
C GLY A 318 19.40 13.03 -4.10
N ILE A 319 18.26 13.64 -3.79
CA ILE A 319 17.83 14.92 -4.41
C ILE A 319 18.88 16.04 -4.34
N ASN A 320 19.76 16.00 -3.33
CA ASN A 320 20.83 17.00 -3.12
C ASN A 320 22.09 16.78 -3.97
N LEU A 321 22.16 15.70 -4.76
CA LEU A 321 23.34 15.33 -5.54
C LEU A 321 23.09 15.45 -7.05
N SER A 322 24.12 15.85 -7.79
CA SER A 322 24.14 15.74 -9.24
C SER A 322 24.14 14.27 -9.70
N GLY A 323 23.70 14.00 -10.93
CA GLY A 323 23.69 12.63 -11.48
C GLY A 323 25.08 11.96 -11.47
N GLY A 324 26.13 12.71 -11.81
CA GLY A 324 27.51 12.21 -11.79
C GLY A 324 28.01 11.87 -10.38
N GLN A 325 27.64 12.67 -9.37
CA GLN A 325 27.97 12.37 -7.97
C GLN A 325 27.28 11.09 -7.50
N LYS A 326 26.00 10.92 -7.81
CA LYS A 326 25.27 9.68 -7.48
C LYS A 326 25.95 8.46 -8.10
N GLN A 327 26.37 8.56 -9.35
CA GLN A 327 27.04 7.46 -10.05
C GLN A 327 28.39 7.11 -9.41
N ARG A 328 29.22 8.10 -9.06
CA ARG A 328 30.50 7.86 -8.37
C ARG A 328 30.32 7.23 -6.99
N ILE A 329 29.32 7.64 -6.23
CA ILE A 329 29.02 7.03 -4.92
C ILE A 329 28.62 5.56 -5.08
N GLN A 330 27.84 5.21 -6.10
CA GLN A 330 27.51 3.80 -6.36
C GLN A 330 28.72 2.96 -6.77
N ILE A 331 29.63 3.52 -7.58
CA ILE A 331 30.88 2.85 -7.94
C ILE A 331 31.73 2.65 -6.69
N ALA A 332 31.84 3.66 -5.83
CA ALA A 332 32.54 3.56 -4.56
C ALA A 332 31.95 2.46 -3.67
N ARG A 333 30.62 2.37 -3.55
CA ARG A 333 29.93 1.26 -2.86
C ARG A 333 30.34 -0.10 -3.41
N ALA A 334 30.29 -0.27 -4.74
CA ALA A 334 30.61 -1.54 -5.37
C ALA A 334 32.09 -1.94 -5.18
N LEU A 335 33.02 -0.97 -5.21
CA LEU A 335 34.44 -1.21 -4.95
C LEU A 335 34.74 -1.49 -3.48
N TYR A 336 34.00 -0.87 -2.56
CA TYR A 336 34.22 -1.07 -1.12
C TYR A 336 33.83 -2.46 -0.63
N GLN A 337 32.79 -3.04 -1.24
CA GLN A 337 32.26 -4.36 -0.88
C GLN A 337 33.18 -5.54 -1.27
N ASP A 338 34.22 -5.31 -2.08
CA ASP A 338 35.24 -6.29 -2.50
C ASP A 338 34.68 -7.69 -2.85
N ALA A 339 33.61 -7.71 -3.65
CA ALA A 339 32.81 -8.89 -3.98
C ALA A 339 33.48 -9.87 -4.95
#